data_AF-A0A947FJI5-F1
#
_entry.id   AF-A0A947FJI5-F1
#
_cell.length_a   1.000
_cell.length_b   1.000
_cell.length_c   1.000
_cell.angle_alpha   90.00
_cell.angle_beta   90.00
_cell.angle_gamma   90.00
#
_symmetry.space_group_name_H-M   'P 1'
#
loop_
_entity.id
_entity.type
_entity.pdbx_description
1 polymer ?
#
loop_
_entity_poly.entity_id
_entity_poly.type
_entity_poly.pdbx_seq_one_letter_code
_entity_poly.pdbx_strand_id
1 'polypeptide(L)' 'PFIYTGIQLVSHRLLRDAPEGKFSTNMLWDRAIEEDRLFGVAFTGMWYEVGTPQHIKPTEEALTGG' A
#
# COMPACT_ATOMS: atom_id res chain seq x y z
N PRO A 1 -6.57 14.18 4.68
CA PRO A 1 -5.62 13.15 5.17
C PRO A 1 -5.68 11.93 4.24
N PHE A 2 -4.56 11.25 3.99
CA PHE A 2 -4.48 10.09 3.09
C PHE A 2 -3.88 8.89 3.84
N ILE A 3 -4.23 7.68 3.38
CA ILE A 3 -3.65 6.42 3.86
C ILE A 3 -2.99 5.68 2.69
N TYR A 4 -1.99 4.85 2.98
CA TYR A 4 -1.44 3.92 1.99
C TYR A 4 -2.38 2.73 1.83
N THR A 5 -2.89 2.54 0.61
CA THR A 5 -3.93 1.55 0.29
C THR A 5 -3.40 0.12 0.12
N GLY A 6 -2.09 -0.10 0.27
CA GLY A 6 -1.45 -1.39 -0.04
C GLY A 6 -1.07 -1.56 -1.51
N ILE A 7 -1.43 -0.61 -2.38
CA ILE A 7 -1.21 -0.68 -3.83
C ILE A 7 -0.03 0.21 -4.21
N GLN A 8 0.95 -0.35 -4.91
CA GLN A 8 2.12 0.37 -5.41
C GLN A 8 2.62 -0.20 -6.74
N LEU A 9 3.21 0.68 -7.56
CA LEU A 9 4.02 0.29 -8.70
C LEU A 9 5.48 0.57 -8.34
N VAL A 10 6.31 -0.48 -8.37
CA VAL A 10 7.70 -0.40 -7.93
C VAL A 10 8.66 -0.65 -9.09
N SER A 11 9.63 0.24 -9.26
CA SER A 11 10.77 -0.01 -10.14
C SER A 11 11.70 -1.04 -9.48
N HIS A 12 12.32 -1.92 -10.28
CA HIS A 12 13.35 -2.84 -9.79
C HIS A 12 14.50 -2.11 -9.07
N ARG A 13 14.80 -0.86 -9.48
CA ARG A 13 15.81 0.00 -8.85
C ARG A 13 15.48 0.32 -7.39
N LEU A 14 14.20 0.30 -6.99
CA LEU A 14 13.79 0.51 -5.60
C LEU A 14 14.26 -0.61 -4.67
N LEU A 15 14.49 -1.82 -5.20
CA LEU A 15 14.90 -3.00 -4.44
C LEU A 15 16.42 -3.19 -4.38
N ARG A 16 17.21 -2.26 -4.92
CA ARG A 16 18.67 -2.34 -4.84
C ARG A 16 19.13 -2.29 -3.38
N ASP A 17 20.16 -3.06 -3.06
CA ASP A 17 20.76 -3.11 -1.71
C ASP A 17 19.71 -3.38 -0.62
N ALA A 18 18.68 -4.16 -0.93
CA ALA A 18 17.66 -4.52 0.05
C ALA A 18 18.30 -5.32 1.21
N PRO A 19 17.88 -5.08 2.47
CA PRO A 19 18.41 -5.80 3.61
C PRO A 19 18.23 -7.31 3.48
N GLU A 20 19.18 -8.08 4.00
CA GLU A 20 18.99 -9.53 4.12
C GLU A 20 17.91 -9.85 5.16
N GLY A 21 17.06 -10.84 4.86
CA GLY A 21 16.01 -11.29 5.76
C GLY A 21 14.73 -10.44 5.70
N LYS A 22 13.99 -10.41 6.82
CA LYS A 22 12.72 -9.68 6.92
C LYS A 22 13.00 -8.20 7.17
N PHE A 23 12.46 -7.33 6.32
CA PHE A 23 12.56 -5.89 6.48
C PHE A 23 11.22 -5.20 6.15
N SER A 24 11.10 -3.94 6.57
CA SER A 24 9.94 -3.09 6.29
C SER A 24 10.09 -2.36 4.96
N THR A 25 9.02 -2.28 4.17
CA THR A 25 8.98 -1.47 2.94
C THR A 25 9.25 0.01 3.20
N ASN A 26 8.96 0.51 4.42
CA ASN A 26 9.27 1.90 4.78
C ASN A 26 10.74 2.25 4.56
N MET A 27 11.67 1.32 4.83
CA MET A 27 13.09 1.55 4.59
C MET A 27 13.41 1.86 3.12
N LEU A 28 12.67 1.26 2.20
CA LEU A 28 12.84 1.51 0.77
C LEU A 28 12.18 2.84 0.36
N TRP A 29 11.03 3.17 0.96
CA TRP A 29 10.33 4.43 0.73
C TRP A 29 11.09 5.63 1.27
N ASP A 30 11.71 5.52 2.45
CA ASP A 30 12.53 6.59 3.04
C ASP A 30 13.65 7.00 2.08
N ARG A 31 14.39 6.01 1.54
CA ARG A 31 15.40 6.27 0.49
C ARG A 31 14.78 6.90 -0.77
N ALA A 32 13.62 6.41 -1.21
CA ALA A 32 12.97 6.97 -2.38
C ALA A 32 12.50 8.41 -2.15
N ILE A 33 12.14 8.79 -0.93
CA ILE A 33 11.82 10.16 -0.54
C ILE A 33 13.08 11.02 -0.59
N GLU A 34 14.19 10.57 0.02
CA GLU A 34 15.48 11.27 -0.01
C GLU A 34 16.01 11.52 -1.43
N GLU A 35 15.64 10.65 -2.38
CA GLU A 35 16.03 10.75 -3.79
C GLU A 35 15.00 11.50 -4.67
N ASP A 36 13.92 12.04 -4.12
CA ASP A 36 12.80 12.66 -4.85
C ASP A 36 12.17 11.72 -5.89
N ARG A 37 12.01 10.45 -5.50
CA ARG A 37 11.56 9.35 -6.38
C ARG A 37 10.33 8.62 -5.88
N LEU A 38 9.80 8.97 -4.71
CA LEU A 38 8.50 8.50 -4.24
C LEU A 38 7.39 9.45 -4.71
N PHE A 39 6.39 8.91 -5.40
CA PHE A 39 5.22 9.66 -5.87
C PHE A 39 3.95 9.01 -5.33
N GLY A 40 2.94 9.84 -5.08
CA GLY A 40 1.61 9.39 -4.67
C GLY A 40 0.55 9.89 -5.64
N VAL A 41 -0.51 9.09 -5.79
CA VAL A 41 -1.75 9.51 -6.44
C VAL A 41 -2.90 9.21 -5.50
N ALA A 42 -3.83 10.16 -5.36
CA ALA A 42 -5.03 9.95 -4.57
C ALA A 42 -5.96 8.98 -5.31
N PHE A 43 -6.26 7.84 -4.68
CA PHE A 43 -7.28 6.93 -5.19
C PHE A 43 -8.68 7.46 -4.84
N THR A 44 -9.54 7.57 -5.84
CA THR A 44 -10.90 8.16 -5.69
C THR A 44 -12.02 7.11 -5.76
N GLY A 45 -11.66 5.82 -5.80
CA GLY A 45 -12.63 4.72 -5.79
C GLY A 45 -12.93 4.21 -4.37
N MET A 46 -13.70 3.13 -4.31
CA MET A 46 -13.97 2.42 -3.05
C MET A 46 -12.77 1.58 -2.65
N TRP A 47 -12.36 1.68 -1.39
CA TRP A 47 -11.30 0.89 -0.78
C TRP A 47 -11.78 0.37 0.57
N TYR A 48 -11.48 -0.90 0.88
CA TYR A 48 -11.94 -1.58 2.09
C TYR A 48 -10.76 -2.25 2.80
N GLU A 49 -10.68 -2.08 4.12
CA GLU A 49 -9.71 -2.78 4.97
C GLU A 49 -10.29 -4.09 5.51
N VAL A 50 -9.91 -5.21 4.92
CA VAL A 50 -10.38 -6.55 5.32
C VAL A 50 -9.28 -7.28 6.10
N GLY A 51 -8.90 -6.72 7.26
CA GLY A 51 -7.82 -7.25 8.10
C GLY A 51 -8.25 -8.30 9.15
N THR A 52 -9.55 -8.43 9.42
CA THR A 52 -10.08 -9.40 10.41
C THR A 52 -11.29 -10.16 9.84
N PRO A 53 -11.60 -11.37 10.35
CA PRO A 53 -12.77 -12.14 9.88
C PRO A 53 -14.09 -11.38 9.97
N GLN A 54 -14.23 -10.48 10.95
CA GLN A 54 -15.44 -9.67 11.15
C GLN A 54 -15.66 -8.65 10.03
N HIS A 55 -14.62 -8.29 9.27
CA HIS A 55 -14.72 -7.34 8.17
C HIS A 55 -15.23 -7.96 6.86
N ILE A 56 -15.28 -9.30 6.76
CA ILE A 56 -15.61 -10.01 5.52
C ILE A 56 -17.07 -9.73 5.12
N LYS A 57 -18.03 -10.10 5.95
CA LYS A 57 -19.47 -9.98 5.63
C LYS A 57 -19.89 -8.54 5.27
N PRO A 58 -19.52 -7.49 6.04
CA PRO A 58 -19.84 -6.12 5.66
C PRO A 58 -19.24 -5.69 4.33
N THR A 59 -18.03 -6.17 4.01
CA THR A 59 -17.39 -5.87 2.72
C THR A 59 -18.11 -6.56 1.57
N GLU A 60 -18.51 -7.83 1.74
CA GLU A 60 -19.29 -8.56 0.73
C GLU A 60 -20.62 -7.85 0.43
N GLU A 61 -21.37 -7.45 1.46
CA GLU A 61 -22.63 -6.71 1.32
C GLU A 61 -22.43 -5.39 0.56
N ALA A 62 -21.36 -4.65 0.88
CA ALA A 62 -21.03 -3.40 0.21
C ALA A 62 -20.63 -3.59 -1.27
N LEU A 63 -20.00 -4.73 -1.63
CA LEU A 63 -19.62 -5.04 -3.01
C LEU A 63 -20.81 -5.44 -3.89
N THR A 64 -21.86 -6.04 -3.31
CA THR A 64 -23.07 -6.45 -4.05
C THR A 64 -24.13 -5.36 -4.21
N GLY A 65 -23.88 -4.16 -3.68
CA GLY A 65 -24.73 -2.98 -3.89
C GLY A 65 -25.64 -2.58 -2.73
N GLY A 66 -25.55 -3.24 -1.57
CA GLY A 66 -26.44 -2.99 -0.42
C GLY A 66 -27.86 -3.51 -0.60
#